data_AF-A0A8D0HAL5-F1
#
_entry.id   AF-A0A8D0HAL5-F1
#
_cell.length_a   1.000
_cell.length_b   1.000
_cell.length_c   1.000
_cell.angle_alpha   90.00
_cell.angle_beta   90.00
_cell.angle_gamma   90.00
#
_symmetry.space_group_name_H-M   'P 1'
#
loop_
_entity.id
_entity.type
_entity.pdbx_description
1 polymer ?
#
loop_
_entity_poly.entity_id
_entity_poly.type
_entity_poly.pdbx_seq_one_letter_code
_entity_poly.pdbx_strand_id
1 'polypeptide(L)'
;MVTISGHFLGAGSSVSVLLGNQTCEFYGRSMNEIVCVSAPSAHGLGPVHVSVSVDRAQLETIQETDLQFEYIDDPKVQRIEPEWS
;
A
#
# COMPACT_ATOMS: atom_id res chain seq x y z
N MET A 1 8.00 0.68 0.57
CA MET A 1 7.10 1.71 0.03
C MET A 1 6.11 1.03 -0.89
N VAL A 2 4.86 1.47 -0.85
CA VAL A 2 3.75 0.95 -1.67
C VAL A 2 3.35 2.06 -2.65
N THR A 3 3.18 1.70 -3.92
CA THR A 3 2.74 2.62 -4.97
C THR A 3 1.42 2.12 -5.53
N ILE A 4 0.39 2.96 -5.45
CA ILE A 4 -0.94 2.70 -6.02
C ILE A 4 -1.06 3.54 -7.29
N SER A 5 -1.15 2.88 -8.43
CA SER A 5 -1.28 3.51 -9.74
C SER A 5 -2.73 3.59 -10.19
N GLY A 6 -3.11 4.69 -10.85
CA GLY A 6 -4.46 4.92 -11.36
C GLY A 6 -4.57 6.24 -12.13
N HIS A 7 -5.77 6.82 -12.18
CA HIS A 7 -6.03 8.09 -12.85
C HIS A 7 -6.72 9.07 -11.91
N PHE A 8 -6.40 10.36 -12.07
CA PHE A 8 -6.96 11.46 -11.28
C PHE A 8 -6.73 11.32 -9.76
N LEU A 9 -5.69 10.59 -9.35
CA LEU A 9 -5.37 10.35 -7.94
C LEU A 9 -4.83 11.58 -7.20
N GLY A 10 -4.52 12.65 -7.95
CA GLY A 10 -4.07 13.93 -7.40
C GLY A 10 -5.21 14.83 -6.91
N ALA A 11 -6.47 14.48 -7.22
CA ALA A 11 -7.66 15.27 -6.91
C ALA A 11 -7.90 15.40 -5.39
N GLY A 12 -8.82 16.31 -5.03
CA GLY A 12 -9.24 16.51 -3.65
C GLY A 12 -8.17 17.11 -2.74
N SER A 13 -8.38 17.02 -1.42
CA SER A 13 -7.51 17.62 -0.41
C SER A 13 -6.83 16.55 0.45
N SER A 14 -7.60 15.63 1.01
CA SER A 14 -7.14 14.56 1.90
C SER A 14 -7.11 13.22 1.17
N VAL A 15 -6.08 12.42 1.43
CA VAL A 15 -5.98 11.03 0.94
C VAL A 15 -5.76 10.12 2.14
N SER A 16 -6.47 8.99 2.17
CA SER A 16 -6.25 7.91 3.13
C SER A 16 -6.16 6.59 2.39
N VAL A 17 -5.16 5.80 2.73
CA VAL A 17 -4.94 4.46 2.19
C VAL A 17 -4.93 3.48 3.36
N LEU A 18 -5.75 2.43 3.26
CA LEU A 18 -5.81 1.34 4.21
C LEU A 18 -5.38 0.04 3.54
N LEU A 19 -4.50 -0.71 4.20
CA LEU A 19 -4.13 -2.07 3.86
C LEU A 19 -4.77 -2.98 4.91
N GLY A 20 -5.91 -3.60 4.57
CA GLY A 20 -6.82 -4.19 5.53
C GLY A 20 -7.37 -3.11 6.47
N ASN A 21 -7.07 -3.23 7.76
CA ASN A 21 -7.48 -2.27 8.78
C ASN A 21 -6.32 -1.40 9.29
N GLN A 22 -5.21 -1.34 8.55
CA GLN A 22 -4.03 -0.58 8.92
C GLN A 22 -3.80 0.58 7.97
N THR A 23 -3.52 1.76 8.52
CA THR A 23 -3.22 2.96 7.74
C THR A 23 -1.85 2.84 7.09
N CYS A 24 -1.80 3.09 5.78
CA CYS A 24 -0.55 3.28 5.05
C CYS A 24 -0.13 4.75 5.20
N GLU A 25 1.05 5.00 5.76
CA GLU A 25 1.54 6.34 6.03
C GLU A 25 1.79 7.10 4.73
N PHE A 26 1.08 8.21 4.54
CA PHE A 26 1.14 8.99 3.30
C PHE A 26 2.54 9.56 3.06
N TYR A 27 3.09 9.32 1.87
CA TYR A 27 4.37 9.88 1.44
C TYR A 27 4.18 10.96 0.38
N GLY A 28 3.34 10.70 -0.64
CA GLY A 28 3.10 11.65 -1.72
C GLY A 28 2.02 11.19 -2.68
N ARG A 29 1.56 12.09 -3.55
CA ARG A 29 0.63 11.76 -4.64
C ARG A 29 0.89 12.60 -5.88
N SER A 30 0.49 12.06 -7.02
CA SER A 30 0.47 12.72 -8.34
C SER A 30 -0.88 12.44 -9.01
N MET A 31 -1.06 12.92 -10.25
CA MET A 31 -2.27 12.60 -11.02
C MET A 31 -2.47 11.10 -11.26
N ASN A 32 -1.39 10.31 -11.22
CA ASN A 32 -1.43 8.90 -11.60
C ASN A 32 -1.02 7.95 -10.47
N GLU A 33 -0.50 8.47 -9.36
CA GLU A 33 0.07 7.62 -8.31
C GLU A 33 -0.20 8.17 -6.91
N ILE A 34 -0.38 7.26 -5.95
CA ILE A 34 -0.29 7.53 -4.52
C ILE A 34 0.82 6.65 -3.96
N VAL A 35 1.73 7.25 -3.21
CA VAL A 35 2.85 6.57 -2.57
C VAL A 35 2.67 6.65 -1.05
N CYS A 36 2.82 5.51 -0.38
CA CYS A 36 2.72 5.42 1.06
C CYS A 36 3.65 4.35 1.64
N VAL A 37 3.82 4.34 2.96
CA VAL A 37 4.60 3.33 3.69
C VAL A 37 3.63 2.44 4.45
N SER A 38 3.67 1.13 4.16
CA SER A 38 2.83 0.15 4.84
C SER A 38 3.19 0.03 6.31
N ALA A 39 2.18 0.04 7.18
CA ALA A 39 2.35 -0.35 8.58
C ALA A 39 2.57 -1.87 8.72
N PRO A 40 3.07 -2.35 9.88
CA PRO A 40 3.06 -3.78 10.19
C PRO A 40 1.64 -4.37 10.12
N SER A 41 1.53 -5.62 9.70
CA SER A 41 0.22 -6.28 9.62
C SER A 41 -0.41 -6.49 11.00
N ALA A 42 -1.69 -6.13 11.14
CA ALA A 42 -2.47 -6.44 12.34
C ALA A 42 -2.94 -7.90 12.41
N HIS A 43 -3.02 -8.59 11.26
CA HIS A 43 -3.55 -9.95 11.15
C HIS A 43 -2.49 -11.00 10.78
N GLY A 44 -1.22 -10.59 10.71
CA GLY A 44 -0.11 -11.45 10.31
C GLY A 44 0.01 -11.58 8.79
N LEU A 45 0.42 -12.75 8.33
CA LEU A 45 0.75 -13.02 6.94
C LEU A 45 -0.50 -13.19 6.07
N GLY A 46 -0.35 -12.93 4.77
CA GLY A 46 -1.37 -13.18 3.76
C GLY A 46 -1.97 -11.90 3.14
N PRO A 47 -2.95 -12.07 2.24
CA PRO A 47 -3.55 -10.98 1.49
C PRO A 47 -4.49 -10.15 2.36
N VAL A 48 -4.47 -8.83 2.16
CA VAL A 48 -5.43 -7.88 2.70
C VAL A 48 -5.99 -6.99 1.59
N HIS A 49 -7.24 -6.58 1.71
CA HIS A 49 -7.84 -5.64 0.76
C HIS A 49 -7.22 -4.25 0.89
N VAL A 50 -7.02 -3.58 -0.24
CA VAL A 50 -6.60 -2.18 -0.28
C VAL A 50 -7.80 -1.28 -0.42
N SER A 51 -7.97 -0.33 0.50
CA SER A 51 -9.00 0.70 0.41
C SER A 51 -8.34 2.06 0.27
N VAL A 52 -8.79 2.85 -0.71
CA VAL A 52 -8.26 4.20 -0.96
C VAL A 52 -9.41 5.18 -0.90
N SER A 53 -9.25 6.27 -0.17
CA SER A 53 -10.21 7.37 -0.13
C SER A 53 -9.54 8.71 -0.40
N VAL A 54 -10.24 9.55 -1.14
CA VAL A 54 -9.87 10.92 -1.48
C VAL A 54 -11.03 11.83 -1.05
N ASP A 55 -10.81 12.64 -0.01
CA ASP A 55 -11.84 13.40 0.70
C ASP A 55 -13.03 12.52 1.15
N ARG A 56 -14.17 12.65 0.46
CA ARG A 56 -15.40 11.88 0.68
C ARG A 56 -15.61 10.79 -0.36
N ALA A 57 -14.81 10.76 -1.41
CA ALA A 57 -14.84 9.71 -2.41
C ALA A 57 -14.05 8.52 -1.87
N GLN A 58 -14.70 7.37 -1.82
CA GLN A 58 -14.00 6.13 -1.55
C GLN A 58 -13.89 5.40 -2.89
N LEU A 59 -12.66 5.05 -3.24
CA LEU A 59 -12.36 4.11 -4.31
C LEU A 59 -12.65 2.71 -3.76
N GLU A 60 -13.86 2.49 -3.24
CA GLU A 60 -14.34 1.15 -3.00
C GLU A 60 -14.57 0.56 -4.38
N THR A 61 -13.75 -0.44 -4.73
CA THR A 61 -14.17 -1.55 -5.57
C THR A 61 -15.06 -1.12 -6.74
N ILE A 62 -14.52 -0.36 -7.70
CA ILE A 62 -15.10 -0.41 -9.04
C ILE A 62 -15.00 -1.90 -9.40
N GLN A 63 -16.16 -2.50 -9.59
CA GLN A 63 -16.54 -3.91 -9.44
C GLN A 63 -15.70 -4.98 -10.19
N GLU A 64 -14.55 -4.63 -10.74
CA GLU A 64 -13.65 -5.49 -11.50
C GLU A 64 -12.21 -5.57 -10.99
N THR A 65 -11.77 -4.75 -10.01
CA THR A 65 -10.38 -4.78 -9.53
C THR A 65 -10.30 -5.14 -8.05
N ASP A 66 -10.13 -6.43 -7.76
CA ASP A 66 -9.80 -6.92 -6.41
C ASP A 66 -8.33 -6.60 -6.10
N LEU A 67 -8.08 -5.36 -5.66
CA LEU A 67 -6.74 -4.89 -5.34
C LEU A 67 -6.35 -5.40 -3.95
N GLN A 68 -5.37 -6.29 -3.92
CA GLN A 68 -4.88 -6.92 -2.70
C GLN A 68 -3.41 -6.57 -2.44
N PHE A 69 -3.05 -6.53 -1.17
CA PHE A 69 -1.68 -6.40 -0.70
C PHE A 69 -1.32 -7.61 0.15
N GLU A 70 -0.21 -8.28 -0.14
CA GLU A 70 0.20 -9.49 0.57
C GLU A 70 1.33 -9.19 1.58
N TYR A 71 1.07 -9.52 2.85
CA TYR A 71 2.11 -9.52 3.88
C TYR A 71 2.83 -10.87 3.88
N ILE A 72 4.15 -10.81 3.73
CA ILE A 72 5.04 -11.98 3.72
C ILE A 72 5.87 -12.06 5.00
N ASP A 73 6.41 -13.24 5.28
CA ASP A 73 7.30 -13.46 6.42
C ASP A 73 8.58 -12.63 6.29
N ASP A 74 9.17 -12.29 7.43
CA ASP A 74 10.38 -11.48 7.48
C ASP A 74 11.54 -12.24 6.80
N PRO A 75 12.24 -11.62 5.84
CA PRO A 75 13.31 -12.29 5.13
C PRO A 75 14.48 -12.58 6.06
N LYS A 76 15.11 -13.74 5.87
CA LYS A 76 16.29 -14.17 6.65
C LYS A 76 17.53 -14.18 5.77
N VAL A 77 18.59 -13.54 6.23
CA VAL A 77 19.90 -13.61 5.57
C VAL A 77 20.54 -14.95 5.90
N GLN A 78 20.84 -15.76 4.88
CA GLN A 78 21.45 -17.08 5.06
C GLN A 78 22.97 -17.06 4.93
N ARG A 79 23.50 -16.29 3.97
CA ARG A 79 24.93 -16.18 3.69
C ARG A 79 25.23 -14.85 2.99
N ILE A 80 26.40 -14.30 3.23
CA ILE A 80 26.93 -13.11 2.55
C ILE A 80 28.24 -13.51 1.88
N GLU A 81 28.39 -13.24 0.58
CA GLU A 81 29.62 -13.52 -0.16
C GLU A 81 30.05 -12.30 -1.01
N PRO A 82 31.36 -11.98 -1.03
CA PRO A 82 32.41 -12.55 -0.19
C PRO A 82 32.24 -12.18 1.29
N GLU A 83 32.83 -12.95 2.20
CA GLU A 83 32.87 -12.61 3.65
C GLU A 83 33.89 -11.49 3.97
N TRP A 84 34.28 -10.70 2.96
CA TRP A 84 35.31 -9.65 3.09
C TRP A 84 34.96 -8.42 2.24
N SER A 85 35.55 -7.27 2.60
CA SER A 85 35.52 -5.99 1.86
C SER A 85 36.92 -5.53 1.52
#